data_AF-A0A2E1GRH4-F1
#
_entry.id   AF-A0A2E1GRH4-F1
#
_cell.length_a   1.000
_cell.length_b   1.000
_cell.length_c   1.000
_cell.angle_alpha   90.00
_cell.angle_beta   90.00
_cell.angle_gamma   90.00
#
_symmetry.space_group_name_H-M   'P 1'
#
loop_
_entity.id
_entity.type
_entity.pdbx_description
1 polymer ?
#
loop_
_entity_poly.entity_id
_entity_poly.type
_entity_poly.pdbx_seq_one_letter_code
_entity_poly.pdbx_strand_id
1 'polypeptide(L)'
;MRNQKALNINFVNISQFKSILALYLFTLGTCLLGFSAYLMLASFGYSSNNLTSWSGQSLFWGFIFFFGSLFILFFPIEFLNFFKLVNKTFVELISNILFTILISIIFLVLFQIFIPNSLSIFQEVGDLFKATSFAGFIIVPISLFTLNYLAARYNFFDNFGFSLILIIWIFGTLFFV
;
A
#
# COMPACT_ATOMS: atom_id res chain seq x y z
N MET A 1 7.34 45.76 20.01
CA MET A 1 6.66 44.46 20.23
C MET A 1 6.39 43.84 18.86
N ARG A 2 7.13 42.78 18.52
CA ARG A 2 7.09 42.12 17.21
C ARG A 2 5.92 41.13 17.25
N ASN A 3 4.79 41.48 16.62
CA ASN A 3 3.65 40.58 16.44
C ASN A 3 4.13 39.31 15.73
N GLN A 4 4.39 38.26 16.51
CA GLN A 4 4.49 36.90 15.98
C GLN A 4 3.09 36.56 15.48
N LYS A 5 2.86 36.71 14.17
CA LYS A 5 1.73 36.04 13.52
C LYS A 5 1.89 34.57 13.86
N ALA A 6 1.02 34.04 14.72
CA ALA A 6 0.91 32.62 14.96
C ALA A 6 0.74 31.97 13.58
N LEU A 7 1.76 31.26 13.14
CA LEU A 7 1.74 30.44 11.94
C LEU A 7 0.73 29.32 12.22
N ASN A 8 -0.54 29.55 11.86
CA ASN A 8 -1.58 28.55 11.89
C ASN A 8 -1.32 27.56 10.74
N ILE A 9 -0.30 26.73 10.92
CA ILE A 9 0.04 25.68 9.98
C ILE A 9 -0.87 24.51 10.33
N ASN A 10 -2.03 24.44 9.68
CA ASN A 10 -2.82 23.23 9.63
C ASN A 10 -2.04 22.17 8.83
N PHE A 11 -1.04 21.56 9.48
CA PHE A 11 -0.18 20.51 8.91
C PHE A 11 -0.96 19.24 8.57
N VAL A 12 -2.11 19.05 9.22
CA VAL A 12 -2.93 17.84 9.14
C VAL A 12 -4.13 18.10 8.25
N ASN A 13 -4.03 17.71 6.98
CA ASN A 13 -5.19 17.65 6.10
C ASN A 13 -5.74 16.22 6.11
N ILE A 14 -6.93 16.04 6.69
CA ILE A 14 -7.58 14.71 6.80
C ILE A 14 -7.80 14.05 5.43
N SER A 15 -7.96 14.85 4.36
CA SER A 15 -8.11 14.34 3.00
C SER A 15 -6.84 13.68 2.46
N GLN A 16 -5.66 14.23 2.80
CA GLN A 16 -4.37 13.67 2.43
C GLN A 16 -4.13 12.33 3.13
N PHE A 17 -4.43 12.27 4.43
CA PHE A 17 -4.38 11.03 5.19
C PHE A 17 -5.28 9.95 4.57
N LYS A 18 -6.54 10.29 4.24
CA LYS A 18 -7.48 9.37 3.58
C LYS A 18 -6.94 8.87 2.23
N SER A 19 -6.35 9.76 1.42
CA SER A 19 -5.79 9.38 0.13
C SER A 19 -4.63 8.39 0.27
N ILE A 20 -3.77 8.58 1.27
CA ILE A 20 -2.60 7.70 1.47
C ILE A 20 -3.01 6.38 2.08
N LEU A 21 -3.97 6.41 3.00
CA LEU A 21 -4.57 5.18 3.54
C LEU A 21 -5.23 4.37 2.42
N ALA A 22 -5.91 5.04 1.48
CA ALA A 22 -6.49 4.39 0.30
C ALA A 22 -5.40 3.74 -0.58
N LEU A 23 -4.29 4.44 -0.86
CA LEU A 23 -3.16 3.88 -1.60
C LEU A 23 -2.60 2.62 -0.93
N TYR A 24 -2.41 2.68 0.38
CA TYR A 24 -1.91 1.55 1.16
C TYR A 24 -2.84 0.33 1.10
N LEU A 25 -4.14 0.55 1.27
CA LEU A 25 -5.12 -0.53 1.23
C LEU A 25 -5.28 -1.11 -0.17
N PHE A 26 -5.19 -0.28 -1.22
CA PHE A 26 -5.20 -0.76 -2.60
C PHE A 26 -3.96 -1.60 -2.92
N THR A 27 -2.78 -1.18 -2.48
CA THR A 27 -1.56 -1.95 -2.72
C THR A 27 -1.61 -3.29 -2.00
N LEU A 28 -1.96 -3.27 -0.71
CA LEU A 28 -2.10 -4.50 0.09
C LEU A 28 -3.16 -5.45 -0.50
N GLY A 29 -4.34 -4.93 -0.83
CA GLY A 29 -5.42 -5.72 -1.42
C GLY A 29 -5.01 -6.34 -2.76
N THR A 30 -4.28 -5.59 -3.61
CA THR A 30 -3.81 -6.10 -4.90
C THR A 30 -2.72 -7.15 -4.74
N CYS A 31 -1.77 -6.97 -3.81
CA CYS A 31 -0.75 -7.98 -3.51
C CYS A 31 -1.38 -9.27 -2.99
N LEU A 32 -2.37 -9.18 -2.09
CA LEU A 32 -3.07 -10.34 -1.55
C LEU A 32 -3.94 -11.04 -2.61
N LEU A 33 -4.54 -10.28 -3.54
CA LEU A 33 -5.23 -10.82 -4.70
C LEU A 33 -4.25 -11.58 -5.61
N GLY A 34 -3.06 -11.01 -5.88
CA GLY A 34 -1.99 -11.68 -6.62
C GLY A 34 -1.56 -13.01 -5.97
N PHE A 35 -1.39 -13.02 -4.65
CA PHE A 35 -1.09 -14.23 -3.89
C PHE A 35 -2.22 -15.27 -3.96
N SER A 36 -3.48 -14.84 -3.93
CA SER A 36 -4.63 -15.73 -4.10
C SER A 36 -4.63 -16.41 -5.47
N ALA A 37 -4.32 -15.67 -6.54
CA ALA A 37 -4.21 -16.20 -7.89
C ALA A 37 -3.04 -17.19 -7.99
N TYR A 38 -1.92 -16.90 -7.32
CA TYR A 38 -0.78 -17.81 -7.24
C TYR A 38 -1.16 -19.15 -6.57
N LEU A 39 -1.89 -19.14 -5.45
CA LEU A 39 -2.36 -20.37 -4.81
C LEU A 39 -3.34 -21.16 -5.68
N MET A 40 -4.24 -20.47 -6.40
CA MET A 40 -5.14 -21.14 -7.36
C MET A 40 -4.35 -21.82 -8.49
N LEU A 41 -3.34 -21.16 -9.05
CA LEU A 41 -2.44 -21.75 -10.06
C LEU A 41 -1.64 -22.93 -9.50
N ALA A 42 -1.19 -22.84 -8.25
CA ALA A 42 -0.51 -23.93 -7.56
C ALA A 42 -1.41 -25.16 -7.40
N SER A 43 -2.71 -24.97 -7.14
CA SER A 43 -3.68 -26.06 -7.06
C SER A 43 -3.84 -26.82 -8.38
N PHE A 44 -3.74 -26.13 -9.52
CA PHE A 44 -3.79 -26.73 -10.85
C PHE A 44 -2.46 -27.37 -11.30
N GLY A 45 -1.40 -27.29 -10.48
CA GLY A 45 -0.10 -27.88 -10.78
C GLY A 45 0.82 -27.02 -11.67
N TYR A 46 0.50 -25.73 -11.85
CA TYR A 46 1.34 -24.80 -12.61
C TYR A 46 2.48 -24.18 -11.78
N SER A 47 2.49 -24.35 -10.46
CA SER A 47 3.56 -23.89 -9.57
C SER A 47 4.27 -25.06 -8.89
N SER A 48 5.60 -25.02 -8.85
CA SER A 48 6.47 -26.05 -8.27
C SER A 48 6.73 -25.90 -6.77
N ASN A 49 6.32 -24.77 -6.17
CA ASN A 49 6.60 -24.48 -4.76
C ASN A 49 5.46 -24.98 -3.87
N ASN A 50 5.74 -26.04 -3.11
CA ASN A 50 4.80 -26.66 -2.17
C ASN A 50 4.67 -25.81 -0.90
N LEU A 51 3.92 -24.70 -0.96
CA LEU A 51 3.46 -23.99 0.24
C LEU A 51 2.44 -24.82 1.04
N THR A 52 1.78 -25.76 0.38
CA THR A 52 0.72 -26.61 0.95
C THR A 52 1.02 -28.08 0.70
N SER A 53 0.60 -28.97 1.60
CA SER A 53 0.82 -30.41 1.46
C SER A 53 -0.07 -31.09 0.43
N TRP A 54 -1.20 -30.47 0.04
CA TRP A 54 -2.13 -31.02 -0.95
C TRP A 54 -2.81 -29.90 -1.78
N SER A 55 -3.22 -30.21 -3.02
CA SER A 55 -3.82 -29.25 -3.95
C SER A 55 -5.14 -28.66 -3.45
N GLY A 56 -5.94 -29.44 -2.73
CA GLY A 56 -7.20 -28.98 -2.14
C GLY A 56 -7.00 -27.92 -1.06
N GLN A 57 -5.94 -28.03 -0.27
CA GLN A 57 -5.60 -27.03 0.75
C GLN A 57 -5.23 -25.69 0.08
N SER A 58 -4.45 -25.73 -1.00
CA SER A 58 -4.07 -24.54 -1.76
C SER A 58 -5.28 -23.80 -2.33
N LEU A 59 -6.24 -24.55 -2.90
CA LEU A 59 -7.47 -24.00 -3.46
C LEU A 59 -8.35 -23.34 -2.39
N PHE A 60 -8.49 -24.01 -1.23
CA PHE A 60 -9.26 -23.50 -0.10
C PHE A 60 -8.72 -22.16 0.41
N TRP A 61 -7.41 -22.07 0.67
CA TRP A 61 -6.78 -20.82 1.07
C TRP A 61 -6.81 -19.77 -0.05
N GLY A 62 -6.67 -20.18 -1.30
CA GLY A 62 -6.84 -19.32 -2.46
C GLY A 62 -8.18 -18.60 -2.46
N PHE A 63 -9.29 -19.29 -2.22
CA PHE A 63 -10.61 -18.64 -2.12
C PHE A 63 -10.73 -17.71 -0.91
N ILE A 64 -10.20 -18.11 0.25
CA ILE A 64 -10.23 -17.25 1.45
C ILE A 64 -9.52 -15.93 1.18
N PHE A 65 -8.30 -15.98 0.64
CA PHE A 65 -7.55 -14.77 0.30
C PHE A 65 -8.18 -14.00 -0.85
N PHE A 66 -8.77 -14.67 -1.84
CA PHE A 66 -9.46 -14.00 -2.93
C PHE A 66 -10.61 -13.13 -2.42
N PHE A 67 -11.54 -13.70 -1.64
CA PHE A 67 -12.65 -12.93 -1.06
C PHE A 67 -12.17 -11.90 -0.03
N GLY A 68 -11.15 -12.22 0.77
CA GLY A 68 -10.51 -11.27 1.67
C GLY A 68 -9.91 -10.07 0.94
N SER A 69 -9.25 -10.29 -0.19
CA SER A 69 -8.67 -9.23 -1.02
C SER A 69 -9.73 -8.30 -1.60
N LEU A 70 -10.84 -8.87 -2.10
CA LEU A 70 -11.95 -8.10 -2.64
C LEU A 70 -12.57 -7.21 -1.56
N PHE A 71 -12.72 -7.73 -0.34
CA PHE A 71 -13.21 -6.95 0.79
C PHE A 71 -12.27 -5.78 1.14
N ILE A 72 -10.96 -6.03 1.19
CA ILE A 72 -9.95 -5.00 1.45
C ILE A 72 -9.96 -3.93 0.35
N LEU A 73 -10.04 -4.33 -0.92
CA LEU A 73 -10.08 -3.41 -2.07
C LEU A 73 -11.37 -2.58 -2.10
N PHE A 74 -12.47 -3.14 -1.63
CA PHE A 74 -13.75 -2.42 -1.55
C PHE A 74 -13.73 -1.31 -0.48
N PHE A 75 -12.98 -1.49 0.61
CA PHE A 75 -12.99 -0.56 1.74
C PHE A 75 -12.60 0.89 1.37
N PRO A 76 -11.50 1.16 0.62
CA PRO A 76 -11.20 2.51 0.16
C PRO A 76 -12.28 3.12 -0.73
N ILE A 77 -12.88 2.32 -1.60
CA ILE A 77 -13.88 2.73 -2.59
C ILE A 77 -15.12 3.28 -1.88
N GLU A 78 -15.62 2.56 -0.89
CA GLU A 78 -16.85 2.92 -0.20
C GLU A 78 -16.64 3.98 0.89
N PHE A 79 -15.59 3.85 1.71
CA PHE A 79 -15.47 4.64 2.95
C PHE A 79 -14.53 5.83 2.86
N LEU A 80 -13.52 5.80 1.97
CA LEU A 80 -12.53 6.88 1.87
C LEU A 80 -12.89 7.88 0.76
N ASN A 81 -13.38 7.39 -0.38
CA ASN A 81 -13.99 8.14 -1.50
C ASN A 81 -13.20 9.40 -1.94
N PHE A 82 -11.87 9.39 -1.78
CA PHE A 82 -10.98 10.48 -2.16
C PHE A 82 -9.66 9.92 -2.69
N PHE A 83 -9.51 9.95 -4.02
CA PHE A 83 -8.38 9.33 -4.74
C PHE A 83 -7.53 10.38 -5.47
N LYS A 84 -7.14 11.44 -4.75
CA LYS A 84 -6.32 12.50 -5.32
C LYS A 84 -5.16 12.87 -4.40
N LEU A 85 -3.95 12.75 -4.92
CA LEU A 85 -2.76 13.28 -4.27
C LEU A 85 -2.58 14.74 -4.67
N VAL A 86 -2.55 15.62 -3.67
CA VAL A 86 -2.25 17.03 -3.85
C VAL A 86 -0.84 17.27 -3.33
N ASN A 87 0.09 17.50 -4.25
CA ASN A 87 1.52 17.74 -4.01
C ASN A 87 1.96 19.03 -4.71
N LYS A 88 1.29 20.16 -4.48
CA LYS A 88 1.61 21.42 -5.17
C LYS A 88 2.58 22.28 -4.38
N THR A 89 2.53 22.16 -3.07
CA THR A 89 3.43 22.88 -2.17
C THR A 89 4.35 21.91 -1.44
N PHE A 90 5.52 22.40 -1.04
CA PHE A 90 6.48 21.63 -0.27
C PHE A 90 5.91 21.11 1.06
N VAL A 91 5.01 21.88 1.69
CA VAL A 91 4.34 21.49 2.93
C VAL A 91 3.43 20.28 2.70
N GLU A 92 2.65 20.28 1.61
CA GLU A 92 1.80 19.13 1.26
C GLU A 92 2.61 17.88 0.91
N LEU A 93 3.72 18.05 0.20
CA LEU A 93 4.65 16.96 -0.10
C LEU A 93 5.19 16.31 1.18
N ILE A 94 5.71 17.12 2.11
CA ILE A 94 6.20 16.63 3.40
C ILE A 94 5.08 15.94 4.18
N SER A 95 3.88 16.53 4.22
CA SER A 95 2.75 15.96 4.93
C SER A 95 2.39 14.57 4.36
N ASN A 96 2.35 14.44 3.03
CA ASN A 96 2.09 13.16 2.38
C ASN A 96 3.17 12.11 2.65
N ILE A 97 4.44 12.51 2.67
CA ILE A 97 5.54 11.60 3.02
C ILE A 97 5.42 11.14 4.48
N LEU A 98 5.17 12.07 5.40
CA LEU A 98 5.01 11.75 6.82
C LEU A 98 3.84 10.80 7.05
N PHE A 99 2.68 11.05 6.43
CA PHE A 99 1.54 10.15 6.53
C PHE A 99 1.83 8.76 5.95
N THR A 100 2.54 8.69 4.82
CA THR A 100 2.90 7.41 4.21
C THR A 100 3.80 6.60 5.14
N ILE A 101 4.81 7.24 5.73
CA ILE A 101 5.71 6.61 6.70
C ILE A 101 4.94 6.15 7.94
N LEU A 102 4.10 7.01 8.51
CA LEU A 102 3.33 6.69 9.71
C LEU A 102 2.37 5.52 9.49
N ILE A 103 1.60 5.55 8.39
CA ILE A 103 0.69 4.46 8.03
C ILE A 103 1.48 3.16 7.86
N SER A 104 2.59 3.20 7.11
CA SER A 104 3.41 2.02 6.85
C SER A 104 3.99 1.41 8.14
N ILE A 105 4.49 2.24 9.06
CA ILE A 105 5.01 1.77 10.35
C ILE A 105 3.91 1.17 11.21
N ILE A 106 2.74 1.83 11.30
CA ILE A 106 1.60 1.33 12.07
C ILE A 106 1.20 -0.05 11.56
N PHE A 107 0.98 -0.20 10.26
CA PHE A 107 0.62 -1.50 9.69
C PHE A 107 1.72 -2.55 9.82
N LEU A 108 2.99 -2.17 9.68
CA LEU A 108 4.11 -3.09 9.89
C LEU A 108 4.12 -3.69 11.31
N VAL A 109 3.86 -2.88 12.34
CA VAL A 109 3.76 -3.35 13.72
C VAL A 109 2.51 -4.21 13.92
N LEU A 110 1.36 -3.77 13.38
CA LEU A 110 0.12 -4.53 13.46
C LEU A 110 0.29 -5.94 12.87
N PHE A 111 0.87 -6.06 11.67
CA PHE A 111 1.03 -7.36 11.02
C PHE A 111 1.98 -8.30 11.75
N GLN A 112 3.02 -7.78 12.40
CA GLN A 112 3.91 -8.61 13.22
C GLN A 112 3.21 -9.19 14.45
N ILE A 113 2.25 -8.46 15.01
CA ILE A 113 1.52 -8.90 16.20
C ILE A 113 0.40 -9.87 15.82
N PHE A 114 -0.33 -9.58 14.74
CA PHE A 114 -1.56 -10.31 14.39
C PHE A 114 -1.35 -11.56 13.54
N ILE A 115 -0.22 -11.70 12.83
CA ILE A 115 -0.01 -12.83 11.92
C ILE A 115 0.88 -13.90 12.57
N PRO A 116 0.33 -15.08 12.90
CA PRO A 116 1.11 -16.17 13.48
C PRO A 116 1.96 -16.86 12.41
N ASN A 117 3.21 -17.16 12.75
CA ASN A 117 4.17 -17.86 11.87
C ASN A 117 4.02 -19.39 11.90
N SER A 118 2.83 -19.92 12.18
CA SER A 118 2.62 -21.36 12.42
C SER A 118 2.47 -22.19 11.15
N LEU A 119 1.94 -21.62 10.07
CA LEU A 119 1.84 -22.27 8.76
C LEU A 119 2.68 -21.50 7.73
N SER A 120 3.29 -22.23 6.79
CA SER A 120 4.02 -21.67 5.64
C SER A 120 3.24 -20.59 4.90
N ILE A 121 1.94 -20.81 4.68
CA ILE A 121 1.04 -19.84 4.02
C ILE A 121 0.98 -18.52 4.79
N PHE A 122 0.87 -18.58 6.12
CA PHE A 122 0.79 -17.37 6.95
C PHE A 122 2.14 -16.65 7.04
N GLN A 123 3.25 -17.38 6.93
CA GLN A 123 4.59 -16.78 6.83
C GLN A 123 4.70 -15.96 5.53
N GLU A 124 4.35 -16.53 4.38
CA GLU A 124 4.35 -15.83 3.09
C GLU A 124 3.45 -14.58 3.08
N VAL A 125 2.24 -14.69 3.64
CA VAL A 125 1.34 -13.54 3.77
C VAL A 125 1.92 -12.47 4.70
N GLY A 126 2.55 -12.88 5.80
CA GLY A 126 3.25 -11.98 6.71
C GLY A 126 4.42 -11.26 6.03
N ASP A 127 5.18 -11.97 5.20
CA ASP A 127 6.30 -11.42 4.43
C ASP A 127 5.82 -10.44 3.36
N LEU A 128 4.75 -10.77 2.62
CA LEU A 128 4.10 -9.85 1.66
C LEU A 128 3.63 -8.55 2.33
N PHE A 129 3.02 -8.66 3.51
CA PHE A 129 2.54 -7.49 4.25
C PHE A 129 3.68 -6.62 4.79
N LYS A 130 4.75 -7.25 5.30
CA LYS A 130 5.98 -6.53 5.69
C LYS A 130 6.60 -5.84 4.48
N ALA A 131 6.73 -6.52 3.34
CA ALA A 131 7.25 -5.97 2.09
C ALA A 131 6.43 -4.76 1.59
N THR A 132 5.10 -4.85 1.68
CA THR A 132 4.20 -3.74 1.31
C THR A 132 4.44 -2.49 2.16
N SER A 133 4.62 -2.68 3.48
CA SER A 133 4.95 -1.59 4.40
C SER A 133 6.37 -1.05 4.19
N PHE A 134 7.37 -1.88 3.89
CA PHE A 134 8.72 -1.41 3.59
C PHE A 134 8.78 -0.61 2.28
N ALA A 135 8.07 -1.04 1.24
CA ALA A 135 7.91 -0.26 0.00
C ALA A 135 7.25 1.09 0.29
N GLY A 136 6.26 1.12 1.19
CA GLY A 136 5.64 2.36 1.67
C GLY A 136 6.59 3.27 2.42
N PHE A 137 7.55 2.72 3.16
CA PHE A 137 8.56 3.48 3.90
C PHE A 137 9.64 4.10 2.99
N ILE A 138 10.06 3.39 1.94
CA ILE A 138 11.23 3.78 1.13
C ILE A 138 10.82 4.26 -0.26
N ILE A 139 10.17 3.41 -1.03
CA ILE A 139 9.91 3.63 -2.46
C ILE A 139 8.90 4.77 -2.65
N VAL A 140 7.84 4.79 -1.85
CA VAL A 140 6.78 5.79 -2.00
C VAL A 140 7.26 7.21 -1.71
N PRO A 141 7.98 7.52 -0.62
CA PRO A 141 8.56 8.84 -0.40
C PRO A 141 9.49 9.29 -1.53
N ILE A 142 10.37 8.40 -2.01
CA ILE A 142 11.26 8.72 -3.13
C ILE A 142 10.43 9.05 -4.39
N SER A 143 9.42 8.23 -4.69
CA SER A 143 8.54 8.45 -5.85
C SER A 143 7.74 9.75 -5.74
N LEU A 144 7.30 10.14 -4.54
CA LEU A 144 6.61 11.40 -4.26
C LEU A 144 7.52 12.60 -4.55
N PHE A 145 8.78 12.56 -4.10
CA PHE A 145 9.77 13.59 -4.43
C PHE A 145 10.01 13.69 -5.94
N THR A 146 10.22 12.55 -6.61
CA THR A 146 10.45 12.51 -8.06
C THR A 146 9.24 13.06 -8.82
N LEU A 147 8.03 12.67 -8.44
CA LEU A 147 6.81 13.15 -9.08
C LEU A 147 6.57 14.64 -8.85
N ASN A 148 6.87 15.17 -7.67
CA ASN A 148 6.77 16.61 -7.42
C ASN A 148 7.74 17.40 -8.30
N TYR A 149 8.98 16.91 -8.47
CA TYR A 149 9.95 17.53 -9.38
C TYR A 149 9.49 17.47 -10.84
N LEU A 150 8.96 16.33 -11.29
CA LEU A 150 8.46 16.17 -12.65
C LEU A 150 7.17 16.96 -12.92
N ALA A 151 6.27 17.06 -11.95
CA ALA A 151 5.02 17.83 -12.05
C ALA A 151 5.29 19.32 -12.21
N ALA A 152 6.33 19.85 -11.56
CA ALA A 152 6.77 21.24 -11.76
C ALA A 152 7.22 21.53 -13.21
N ARG A 153 7.57 20.48 -13.98
CA ARG A 153 8.01 20.60 -15.37
C ARG A 153 6.93 20.21 -16.39
N TYR A 154 6.06 19.27 -16.04
CA TYR A 154 5.03 18.73 -16.94
C TYR A 154 3.67 18.60 -16.22
N ASN A 155 2.66 19.35 -16.69
CA ASN A 155 1.30 19.35 -16.14
C ASN A 155 0.57 18.00 -16.25
N PHE A 156 1.10 17.02 -16.99
CA PHE A 156 0.53 15.67 -17.09
C PHE A 156 0.51 14.94 -15.73
N PHE A 157 1.56 15.12 -14.92
CA PHE A 157 1.72 14.40 -13.65
C PHE A 157 0.75 14.87 -12.55
N ASP A 158 0.14 16.05 -12.70
CA ASP A 158 -0.83 16.60 -11.73
C ASP A 158 -2.15 15.80 -11.72
N ASN A 159 -2.54 15.21 -12.85
CA ASN A 159 -3.79 14.44 -12.97
C ASN A 159 -3.61 12.95 -12.69
N PHE A 160 -2.43 12.39 -12.99
CA PHE A 160 -2.15 10.95 -12.86
C PHE A 160 -1.32 10.57 -11.63
N GLY A 161 -0.93 11.53 -10.78
CA GLY A 161 -0.03 11.29 -9.65
C GLY A 161 -0.48 10.17 -8.71
N PHE A 162 -1.77 10.08 -8.39
CA PHE A 162 -2.32 9.01 -7.53
C PHE A 162 -2.12 7.62 -8.17
N SER A 163 -2.53 7.46 -9.42
CA SER A 163 -2.44 6.18 -10.13
C SER A 163 -0.98 5.75 -10.36
N LEU A 164 -0.09 6.70 -10.67
CA LEU A 164 1.33 6.42 -10.83
C LEU A 164 1.96 5.93 -9.53
N ILE A 165 1.67 6.58 -8.41
CA ILE A 165 2.18 6.15 -7.10
C ILE A 165 1.63 4.79 -6.72
N LEU A 166 0.35 4.52 -6.98
CA LEU A 166 -0.24 3.21 -6.75
C LEU A 166 0.51 2.12 -7.51
N ILE A 167 0.77 2.33 -8.81
CA ILE A 167 1.53 1.39 -9.64
C ILE A 167 2.96 1.20 -9.11
N ILE A 168 3.66 2.32 -8.83
CA ILE A 168 5.02 2.29 -8.29
C ILE A 168 5.07 1.55 -6.95
N TRP A 169 4.05 1.72 -6.10
CA TRP A 169 4.00 1.04 -4.82
C TRP A 169 3.76 -0.45 -5.00
N ILE A 170 2.80 -0.88 -5.83
CA ILE A 170 2.55 -2.31 -6.11
C ILE A 170 3.80 -2.99 -6.67
N PHE A 171 4.44 -2.43 -7.70
CA PHE A 171 5.66 -3.05 -8.24
C PHE A 171 6.84 -2.89 -7.28
N GLY A 172 6.85 -1.81 -6.50
CA GLY A 172 7.84 -1.57 -5.47
C GLY A 172 7.84 -2.64 -4.38
N THR A 173 6.69 -3.24 -4.06
CA THR A 173 6.65 -4.32 -3.06
C THR A 173 7.47 -5.52 -3.48
N LEU A 174 7.57 -5.81 -4.78
CA LEU A 174 8.31 -6.96 -5.32
C LEU A 174 9.82 -6.90 -5.03
N PHE A 175 10.39 -5.72 -4.73
CA PHE A 175 11.79 -5.61 -4.33
C PHE A 175 12.07 -6.10 -2.90
N PHE A 176 11.02 -6.24 -2.08
CA PHE A 176 11.12 -6.59 -0.66
C PHE A 176 10.46 -7.92 -0.32
N VAL A 177 9.87 -8.60 -1.31
CA VAL A 177 9.40 -9.99 -1.24
C VAL A 177 10.54 -10.90 -1.65
#